data_AF-A0A378XZL5-F1
#
_entry.id   AF-A0A378XZL5-F1
#
_cell.length_a   1.000
_cell.length_b   1.000
_cell.length_c   1.000
_cell.angle_alpha   90.00
_cell.angle_beta   90.00
_cell.angle_gamma   90.00
#
_symmetry.space_group_name_H-M   'P 1'
#
loop_
_entity.id
_entity.type
_entity.pdbx_description
1 polymer ?
#
loop_
_entity_poly.entity_id
_entity_poly.type
_entity_poly.pdbx_seq_one_letter_code
_entity_poly.pdbx_strand_id
1 'polypeptide(L)'
;MTIILRKETKTFQKQNISYTYSTGKTLHNNEITFEEVLEKFGIGPNRTILISKMRFFLKTVDQLYEFVERLPLETADLPEQSLLSKIRRERIDTCSYINVNSFLYDFYRNKRLALEKLFQEPMNQFKLSQLETKGPYEIYSARQEKGKYCTAVEVSLSLM
;
A
#
# COMPACT_ATOMS: atom_id res chain seq x y z
N MET A 1 34.99 8.34 -31.76
CA MET A 1 35.62 7.85 -30.52
C MET A 1 34.55 7.15 -29.71
N THR A 2 34.55 5.81 -29.73
CA THR A 2 33.47 5.00 -29.17
C THR A 2 33.95 4.43 -27.84
N ILE A 3 33.30 4.83 -26.75
CA ILE A 3 33.63 4.34 -25.40
C ILE A 3 32.76 3.12 -25.12
N ILE A 4 33.40 1.95 -25.00
CA ILE A 4 32.77 0.70 -24.61
C ILE A 4 32.89 0.59 -23.09
N LEU A 5 31.77 0.68 -22.36
CA LEU A 5 31.73 0.39 -20.93
C LEU A 5 31.43 -1.10 -20.72
N ARG A 6 32.45 -1.85 -20.29
CA ARG A 6 32.30 -3.24 -19.84
C ARG A 6 31.64 -3.26 -18.46
N LYS A 7 30.56 -4.02 -18.32
CA LYS A 7 29.88 -4.25 -17.04
C LYS A 7 30.49 -5.48 -16.38
N GLU A 8 31.15 -5.28 -15.25
CA GLU A 8 31.63 -6.38 -14.41
C GLU A 8 30.46 -7.03 -13.65
N THR A 9 30.28 -8.33 -13.82
CA THR A 9 29.34 -9.16 -13.09
C THR A 9 29.99 -9.68 -11.80
N LYS A 10 29.53 -9.20 -10.64
CA LYS A 10 29.74 -9.90 -9.37
C LYS A 10 28.56 -10.84 -9.13
N THR A 11 28.79 -12.13 -9.31
CA THR A 11 27.85 -13.21 -9.01
C THR A 11 27.83 -13.50 -7.51
N PHE A 12 26.72 -13.20 -6.84
CA PHE A 12 26.36 -13.86 -5.59
C PHE A 12 25.40 -15.00 -5.91
N GLN A 13 25.85 -16.24 -5.70
CA GLN A 13 24.99 -17.41 -5.83
C GLN A 13 24.34 -17.76 -4.50
N LYS A 14 23.01 -17.63 -4.44
CA LYS A 14 22.15 -18.60 -3.76
C LYS A 14 20.78 -18.59 -4.45
N GLN A 15 20.54 -19.67 -5.19
CA GLN A 15 19.31 -20.04 -5.91
C GLN A 15 18.91 -19.12 -7.07
N ASN A 16 18.97 -19.71 -8.26
CA ASN A 16 18.80 -19.10 -9.57
C ASN A 16 17.39 -18.55 -9.78
N ILE A 17 17.19 -17.24 -9.69
CA ILE A 17 16.37 -16.52 -10.68
C ILE A 17 17.01 -15.16 -10.97
N SER A 18 17.59 -14.99 -12.15
CA SER A 18 18.08 -13.71 -12.65
C SER A 18 17.01 -13.07 -13.54
N TYR A 19 16.47 -11.91 -13.14
CA TYR A 19 15.58 -11.13 -13.99
C TYR A 19 16.37 -10.02 -14.66
N THR A 20 16.32 -9.98 -16.00
CA THR A 20 16.84 -8.87 -16.81
C THR A 20 15.68 -7.98 -17.22
N TYR A 21 15.69 -6.71 -16.80
CA TYR A 21 14.71 -5.73 -17.26
C TYR A 21 15.27 -4.92 -18.42
N SER A 22 14.50 -4.86 -19.51
CA SER A 22 14.65 -3.95 -20.62
C SER A 22 13.59 -2.86 -20.48
N THR A 23 13.99 -1.59 -20.42
CA THR A 23 13.07 -0.44 -20.57
C THR A 23 12.57 -0.38 -22.02
N GLY A 24 11.63 -1.24 -22.34
CA GLY A 24 10.98 -1.31 -23.63
C GLY A 24 9.86 -2.33 -23.55
N LYS A 25 8.62 -1.88 -23.77
CA LYS A 25 7.40 -2.68 -23.81
C LYS A 25 7.65 -4.08 -24.38
N THR A 26 7.74 -5.08 -23.50
CA THR A 26 7.70 -6.50 -23.85
C THR A 26 6.60 -7.15 -23.04
N LEU A 27 5.59 -7.67 -23.74
CA LEU A 27 4.59 -8.61 -23.22
C LEU A 27 5.33 -9.77 -22.53
N HIS A 28 5.34 -9.79 -21.20
CA HIS A 28 5.84 -10.92 -20.43
C HIS A 28 4.65 -11.81 -20.03
N ASN A 29 4.61 -13.03 -20.58
CA ASN A 29 3.58 -14.03 -20.32
C ASN A 29 3.71 -14.75 -18.95
N ASN A 30 4.38 -14.17 -17.95
CA ASN A 30 4.44 -14.70 -16.58
C ASN A 30 4.26 -13.52 -15.60
N GLU A 31 3.04 -13.00 -15.53
CA GLU A 31 2.69 -11.95 -14.55
C GLU A 31 2.67 -12.57 -13.15
N ILE A 32 3.44 -11.99 -12.22
CA ILE A 32 3.42 -12.40 -10.82
C ILE A 32 2.03 -12.20 -10.22
N THR A 33 1.52 -13.22 -9.54
CA THR A 33 0.23 -13.21 -8.86
C THR A 33 0.36 -12.83 -7.40
N PHE A 34 -0.74 -12.41 -6.79
CA PHE A 34 -0.78 -12.11 -5.36
C PHE A 34 -0.44 -13.34 -4.52
N GLU A 35 -0.95 -14.51 -4.92
CA GLU A 35 -0.73 -15.79 -4.26
C GLU A 35 0.74 -16.21 -4.31
N GLU A 36 1.43 -16.02 -5.44
CA GLU A 36 2.88 -16.26 -5.54
C GLU A 36 3.69 -15.32 -4.64
N VAL A 37 3.27 -14.06 -4.47
CA VAL A 37 3.92 -13.14 -3.52
C VAL A 37 3.76 -13.65 -2.08
N LEU A 38 2.57 -14.15 -1.71
CA LEU A 38 2.35 -14.72 -0.37
C LEU A 38 3.24 -15.93 -0.13
N GLU A 39 3.31 -16.85 -1.09
CA GLU A 39 4.13 -18.06 -1.02
C GLU A 39 5.62 -17.71 -0.91
N LYS A 40 6.11 -16.80 -1.77
CA LYS A 40 7.51 -16.35 -1.80
C LYS A 40 8.01 -15.85 -0.45
N PHE A 41 7.17 -15.14 0.29
CA PHE A 41 7.51 -14.58 1.60
C PHE A 41 7.00 -15.42 2.77
N GLY A 42 6.49 -16.63 2.54
CA GLY A 42 6.02 -17.52 3.60
C GLY A 42 4.84 -16.94 4.41
N ILE A 43 4.00 -16.11 3.78
CA ILE A 43 2.87 -15.45 4.43
C ILE A 43 1.69 -16.42 4.48
N GLY A 44 1.54 -17.08 5.63
CA GLY A 44 0.46 -18.04 5.85
C GLY A 44 -0.95 -17.43 5.81
N PRO A 45 -1.97 -18.22 5.45
CA PRO A 45 -3.36 -17.76 5.29
C PRO A 45 -4.01 -17.26 6.60
N ASN A 46 -3.45 -17.66 7.75
CA ASN A 46 -3.89 -17.20 9.07
C ASN A 46 -3.56 -15.72 9.33
N ARG A 47 -2.68 -15.10 8.55
CA ARG A 47 -2.31 -13.67 8.67
C ARG A 47 -3.34 -12.76 7.99
N THR A 48 -4.61 -12.93 8.32
CA THR A 48 -5.76 -12.30 7.63
C THR A 48 -5.67 -10.78 7.56
N ILE A 49 -5.23 -10.12 8.64
CA ILE A 49 -5.06 -8.66 8.69
C ILE A 49 -3.95 -8.19 7.74
N LEU A 50 -2.80 -8.88 7.72
CA LEU A 50 -1.70 -8.57 6.82
C LEU A 50 -2.13 -8.78 5.37
N ILE A 51 -2.75 -9.92 5.06
CA ILE A 51 -3.25 -10.25 3.72
C ILE A 51 -4.27 -9.21 3.26
N SER A 52 -5.17 -8.77 4.14
CA SER A 52 -6.15 -7.72 3.81
C SER A 52 -5.47 -6.39 3.45
N LYS A 53 -4.44 -5.98 4.20
CA LYS A 53 -3.64 -4.80 3.86
C LYS A 53 -2.90 -4.98 2.54
N MET A 54 -2.27 -6.13 2.34
CA MET A 54 -1.56 -6.44 1.10
C MET A 54 -2.52 -6.38 -0.10
N ARG A 55 -3.72 -6.97 -0.03
CA ARG A 55 -4.72 -6.86 -1.12
C ARG A 55 -5.17 -5.43 -1.38
N PHE A 56 -5.19 -4.59 -0.34
CA PHE A 56 -5.51 -3.17 -0.51
C PHE A 56 -4.40 -2.40 -1.23
N PHE A 57 -3.13 -2.71 -0.96
CA PHE A 57 -2.00 -1.99 -1.55
C PHE A 57 -1.49 -2.59 -2.86
N LEU A 58 -1.55 -3.90 -3.03
CA LEU A 58 -0.93 -4.63 -4.12
C LEU A 58 -2.00 -5.08 -5.13
N LYS A 59 -2.62 -4.10 -5.80
CA LYS A 59 -3.76 -4.32 -6.72
C LYS A 59 -3.32 -4.59 -8.16
N THR A 60 -2.13 -4.14 -8.53
CA THR A 60 -1.59 -4.27 -9.88
C THR A 60 -0.32 -5.10 -9.87
N VAL A 61 0.02 -5.66 -11.04
CA VAL A 61 1.27 -6.41 -11.26
C VAL A 61 2.48 -5.55 -10.89
N ASP A 62 2.51 -4.28 -11.30
CA ASP A 62 3.59 -3.35 -10.95
C ASP A 62 3.76 -3.18 -9.43
N GLN A 63 2.66 -3.11 -8.67
CA GLN A 63 2.69 -2.98 -7.22
C GLN A 63 3.19 -4.25 -6.54
N LEU A 64 2.87 -5.42 -7.11
CA LEU A 64 3.40 -6.70 -6.63
C LEU A 64 4.91 -6.78 -6.84
N TYR A 65 5.40 -6.40 -8.01
CA TYR A 65 6.84 -6.33 -8.28
C TYR A 65 7.55 -5.34 -7.37
N GLU A 66 7.02 -4.11 -7.24
CA GLU A 66 7.57 -3.10 -6.36
C GLU A 66 7.69 -3.61 -4.91
N PHE A 67 6.66 -4.30 -4.41
CA PHE A 67 6.69 -4.90 -3.08
C PHE A 67 7.77 -5.99 -2.96
N VAL A 68 7.90 -6.87 -3.96
CA VAL A 68 8.91 -7.94 -4.00
C VAL A 68 10.34 -7.38 -4.01
N GLU A 69 10.56 -6.26 -4.69
CA GLU A 69 11.87 -5.61 -4.78
C GLU A 69 12.23 -4.84 -3.51
N ARG A 70 11.26 -4.17 -2.90
CA ARG A 70 11.47 -3.36 -1.70
C ARG A 70 11.55 -4.17 -0.41
N LEU A 71 10.80 -5.28 -0.30
CA LEU A 71 10.66 -6.01 0.97
C LEU A 71 12.00 -6.54 1.54
N PRO A 72 12.93 -7.12 0.74
CA PRO A 72 14.22 -7.57 1.25
C PRO A 72 15.12 -6.46 1.81
N LEU A 73 14.82 -5.19 1.50
CA LEU A 73 15.55 -4.02 1.99
C LEU A 73 15.04 -3.53 3.36
N GLU A 74 13.91 -4.07 3.83
CA GLU A 74 13.37 -3.73 5.14
C GLU A 74 14.11 -4.46 6.27
N THR A 75 14.56 -3.69 7.26
CA THR A 75 15.35 -4.20 8.39
C THR A 75 14.55 -4.30 9.69
N ALA A 76 13.24 -4.00 9.65
CA ALA A 76 12.37 -4.07 10.82
C ALA A 76 11.99 -5.53 11.16
N ASP A 77 11.64 -5.80 12.41
CA ASP A 77 11.25 -7.14 12.89
C ASP A 77 10.04 -7.72 12.14
N LEU A 78 9.14 -6.86 11.66
CA LEU A 78 7.99 -7.21 10.83
C LEU A 78 8.09 -6.48 9.47
N PRO A 79 8.94 -6.95 8.55
CA PRO A 79 9.31 -6.20 7.36
C PRO A 79 8.12 -5.94 6.44
N GLU A 80 7.15 -6.86 6.35
CA GLU A 80 5.95 -6.68 5.51
C GLU A 80 5.05 -5.59 6.07
N GLN A 81 4.88 -5.54 7.39
CA GLN A 81 4.08 -4.49 8.04
C GLN A 81 4.79 -3.13 7.95
N SER A 82 6.12 -3.11 8.09
CA SER A 82 6.94 -1.91 7.92
C SER A 82 6.78 -1.34 6.51
N LEU A 83 6.97 -2.17 5.48
CA LEU A 83 6.86 -1.75 4.08
C LEU A 83 5.47 -1.24 3.75
N LEU A 84 4.41 -1.98 4.12
CA LEU A 84 3.04 -1.54 3.86
C LEU A 84 2.71 -0.22 4.57
N SER A 85 3.30 0.03 5.74
CA SER A 85 3.15 1.30 6.45
C SER A 85 3.85 2.45 5.72
N LYS A 86 5.01 2.21 5.10
CA LYS A 86 5.70 3.19 4.24
C LYS A 86 4.89 3.48 2.97
N ILE A 87 4.46 2.43 2.26
CA ILE A 87 3.60 2.54 1.07
C ILE A 87 2.32 3.31 1.39
N ARG A 88 1.70 3.04 2.56
CA ARG A 88 0.53 3.80 3.01
C ARG A 88 0.81 5.29 3.12
N ARG A 89 1.92 5.69 3.74
CA ARG A 89 2.30 7.11 3.89
C ARG A 89 2.56 7.76 2.53
N GLU A 90 3.30 7.09 1.66
CA GLU A 90 3.55 7.52 0.28
C GLU A 90 2.23 7.74 -0.49
N ARG A 91 1.25 6.84 -0.32
CA ARG A 91 -0.08 7.01 -0.91
C ARG A 91 -0.91 8.10 -0.28
N ILE A 92 -0.77 8.34 1.02
CA ILE A 92 -1.44 9.48 1.66
C ILE A 92 -0.93 10.78 1.04
N ASP A 93 0.37 10.87 0.82
CA ASP A 93 1.01 12.06 0.27
C ASP A 93 0.65 12.32 -1.20
N THR A 94 0.44 11.25 -1.98
CA THR A 94 0.20 11.34 -3.42
C THR A 94 -1.28 11.28 -3.83
N CYS A 95 -2.12 10.55 -3.07
CA CYS A 95 -3.48 10.19 -3.50
C CYS A 95 -4.60 10.61 -2.54
N SER A 96 -4.29 11.08 -1.33
CA SER A 96 -5.31 11.52 -0.37
C SER A 96 -5.97 12.84 -0.80
N TYR A 97 -7.03 13.23 -0.10
CA TYR A 97 -7.73 14.48 -0.36
C TYR A 97 -6.91 15.68 0.09
N ILE A 98 -6.74 16.63 -0.83
CA ILE A 98 -6.05 17.90 -0.58
C ILE A 98 -6.97 18.89 0.14
N ASN A 99 -8.28 18.83 -0.14
CA ASN A 99 -9.27 19.72 0.42
C ASN A 99 -10.53 18.98 0.87
N VAL A 100 -11.26 19.61 1.79
CA VAL A 100 -12.48 19.05 2.40
C VAL A 100 -13.60 18.90 1.38
N ASN A 101 -13.77 19.83 0.43
CA ASN A 101 -14.89 19.80 -0.53
C ASN A 101 -14.85 18.55 -1.42
N SER A 102 -13.66 18.18 -1.92
CA SER A 102 -13.47 16.96 -2.69
C SER A 102 -13.77 15.71 -1.86
N PHE A 103 -13.40 15.71 -0.58
CA PHE A 103 -13.72 14.60 0.33
C PHE A 103 -15.23 14.50 0.57
N LEU A 104 -15.90 15.61 0.90
CA LEU A 104 -17.34 15.63 1.14
C LEU A 104 -18.12 15.12 -0.08
N TYR A 105 -17.76 15.61 -1.27
CA TYR A 105 -18.39 15.21 -2.52
C TYR A 105 -18.31 13.70 -2.76
N ASP A 106 -17.10 13.11 -2.63
CA ASP A 106 -16.91 11.67 -2.79
C ASP A 106 -17.59 10.88 -1.66
N PHE A 107 -17.60 11.40 -0.43
CA PHE A 107 -18.22 10.73 0.73
C PHE A 107 -19.72 10.56 0.57
N TYR A 108 -20.43 11.59 0.09
CA TYR A 108 -21.87 11.50 -0.16
C TYR A 108 -22.21 10.55 -1.32
N ARG A 109 -21.27 10.30 -2.24
CA ARG A 109 -21.44 9.32 -3.33
C ARG A 109 -21.12 7.90 -2.88
N ASN A 110 -20.01 7.73 -2.17
CA ASN A 110 -19.55 6.45 -1.68
C ASN A 110 -18.70 6.63 -0.41
N LYS A 111 -19.36 6.55 0.75
CA LYS A 111 -18.73 6.68 2.08
C LYS A 111 -17.50 5.80 2.23
N ARG A 112 -17.59 4.52 1.86
CA ARG A 112 -16.50 3.56 2.03
C ARG A 112 -15.27 3.97 1.22
N LEU A 113 -15.43 4.21 -0.08
CA LEU A 113 -14.30 4.56 -0.95
C LEU A 113 -13.68 5.90 -0.57
N ALA A 114 -14.49 6.87 -0.17
CA ALA A 114 -13.99 8.16 0.31
C ALA A 114 -13.14 7.99 1.58
N LEU A 115 -13.58 7.17 2.54
CA LEU A 115 -12.80 6.87 3.73
C LEU A 115 -11.54 6.06 3.41
N GLU A 116 -11.62 5.06 2.54
CA GLU A 116 -10.45 4.29 2.08
C GLU A 116 -9.42 5.20 1.41
N LYS A 117 -9.85 6.18 0.61
CA LYS A 117 -8.96 7.16 -0.03
C LYS A 117 -8.39 8.18 0.97
N LEU A 118 -9.20 8.65 1.91
CA LEU A 118 -8.77 9.61 2.94
C LEU A 118 -7.67 9.01 3.83
N PHE A 119 -7.87 7.79 4.30
CA PHE A 119 -6.98 7.12 5.26
C PHE A 119 -5.96 6.16 4.62
N GLN A 120 -6.10 5.86 3.33
CA GLN A 120 -5.31 4.86 2.60
C GLN A 120 -5.22 3.54 3.37
N GLU A 121 -6.36 3.03 3.82
CA GLU A 121 -6.46 1.76 4.54
C GLU A 121 -7.79 1.08 4.23
N PRO A 122 -7.87 -0.27 4.30
CA PRO A 122 -9.11 -0.97 4.07
C PRO A 122 -10.15 -0.60 5.14
N MET A 123 -11.36 -0.23 4.68
CA MET A 123 -12.51 0.10 5.51
C MET A 123 -13.39 -1.14 5.68
N ASN A 124 -13.02 -1.95 6.67
CA ASN A 124 -13.85 -3.09 7.09
C ASN A 124 -15.08 -2.61 7.88
N GLN A 125 -16.03 -3.52 8.13
CA GLN A 125 -17.28 -3.18 8.80
C GLN A 125 -17.07 -2.59 10.19
N PHE A 126 -16.05 -3.06 10.93
CA PHE A 126 -15.70 -2.51 12.23
C PHE A 126 -15.31 -1.03 12.14
N LYS A 127 -14.41 -0.65 11.24
CA LYS A 127 -14.02 0.77 11.08
C LYS A 127 -15.18 1.64 10.59
N LEU A 128 -16.01 1.10 9.70
CA LEU A 128 -17.18 1.81 9.19
C LEU A 128 -18.19 2.11 10.29
N SER A 129 -18.46 1.15 11.20
CA SER A 129 -19.39 1.36 12.31
C SER A 129 -18.87 2.39 13.32
N GLN A 130 -17.56 2.42 13.57
CA GLN A 130 -16.92 3.43 14.44
C GLN A 130 -17.07 4.87 13.91
N LEU A 131 -17.25 5.05 12.60
CA LEU A 131 -17.42 6.33 11.94
C LEU A 131 -18.85 6.52 11.40
N GLU A 132 -19.80 5.69 11.81
CA GLU A 132 -21.13 5.67 11.22
C GLU A 132 -21.92 6.95 11.53
N THR A 133 -21.88 7.35 12.79
CA THR A 133 -22.67 8.45 13.36
C THR A 133 -22.02 9.83 13.21
N LYS A 134 -20.81 9.91 12.65
CA LYS A 134 -20.03 11.15 12.56
C LYS A 134 -20.22 11.82 11.20
N GLY A 135 -20.33 13.15 11.22
CA GLY A 135 -20.44 13.94 10.00
C GLY A 135 -19.13 13.86 9.20
N PRO A 136 -19.16 13.84 7.85
CA PRO A 136 -17.94 13.76 7.06
C PRO A 136 -17.00 14.96 7.31
N TYR A 137 -17.55 16.16 7.55
CA TYR A 137 -16.73 17.32 7.92
C TYR A 137 -15.96 17.09 9.23
N GLU A 138 -16.61 16.53 10.25
CA GLU A 138 -15.99 16.22 11.56
C GLU A 138 -14.87 15.19 11.41
N ILE A 139 -15.12 14.13 10.63
CA ILE A 139 -14.11 13.11 10.34
C ILE A 139 -12.88 13.73 9.66
N TYR A 140 -13.09 14.59 8.67
CA TYR A 140 -12.01 15.25 7.96
C TYR A 140 -11.23 16.19 8.89
N SER A 141 -11.92 17.02 9.69
CA SER A 141 -11.28 17.95 10.64
C SER A 141 -10.45 17.20 11.68
N ALA A 142 -11.04 16.19 12.34
CA ALA A 142 -10.35 15.40 13.35
C ALA A 142 -9.11 14.69 12.80
N ARG A 143 -9.16 14.22 11.53
CA ARG A 143 -7.97 13.70 10.85
C ARG A 143 -6.88 14.75 10.71
N GLN A 144 -7.22 15.99 10.31
CA GLN A 144 -6.22 17.05 10.15
C GLN A 144 -5.59 17.42 11.49
N GLU A 145 -6.41 17.52 12.55
CA GLU A 145 -5.95 17.81 13.92
C GLU A 145 -5.03 16.71 14.44
N LYS A 146 -5.35 15.43 14.21
CA LYS A 146 -4.52 14.29 14.62
C LYS A 146 -3.29 14.08 13.75
N GLY A 147 -3.27 14.67 12.56
CA GLY A 147 -2.21 14.57 11.58
C GLY A 147 -2.51 13.55 10.47
N LYS A 148 -2.10 13.88 9.24
CA LYS A 148 -2.47 13.16 8.00
C LYS A 148 -2.18 11.65 7.98
N TYR A 149 -1.24 11.15 8.80
CA TYR A 149 -0.87 9.73 8.84
C TYR A 149 -1.66 8.90 9.86
N CYS A 150 -2.56 9.52 10.63
CA CYS A 150 -3.43 8.79 11.55
C CYS A 150 -4.32 7.78 10.82
N THR A 151 -4.75 6.76 11.54
CA THR A 151 -5.65 5.68 11.10
C THR A 151 -7.11 6.07 11.34
N ALA A 152 -8.04 5.37 10.70
CA ALA A 152 -9.47 5.62 10.93
C ALA A 152 -9.88 5.35 12.38
N VAL A 153 -9.27 4.35 13.02
CA VAL A 153 -9.51 4.02 14.43
C VAL A 153 -9.00 5.11 15.36
N GLU A 154 -7.83 5.68 15.06
CA GLU A 154 -7.32 6.81 15.84
C GLU A 154 -8.25 8.02 15.74
N VAL A 155 -8.80 8.30 14.56
CA VAL A 155 -9.77 9.39 14.39
C VAL A 155 -11.10 9.08 15.07
N SER A 156 -11.61 7.86 14.98
CA SER A 156 -12.86 7.50 15.65
C SER A 156 -12.75 7.67 17.17
N LEU A 157 -11.61 7.31 17.75
CA LEU A 157 -11.35 7.48 19.18
C LEU A 157 -11.27 8.94 19.63
N SER A 158 -10.87 9.88 18.75
CA SER A 158 -10.89 11.32 19.08
C SER A 158 -12.27 11.96 18.93
N LEU A 159 -13.22 11.26 18.31
CA LEU A 159 -14.58 11.73 18.07
C LEU A 159 -15.58 11.16 19.08
N MET A 160 -15.14 10.27 19.98
CA MET A 160 -15.95 9.75 21.09
C MET A 160 -16.02 10.76 22.22
#